data_AF-A0A2A5CFF1-F1
#
_entry.id   AF-A0A2A5CFF1-F1
#
_cell.length_a   1.000
_cell.length_b   1.000
_cell.length_c   1.000
_cell.angle_alpha   90.00
_cell.angle_beta   90.00
_cell.angle_gamma   90.00
#
_symmetry.space_group_name_H-M   'P 1'
#
loop_
_entity.id
_entity.type
_entity.pdbx_description
1 polymer ?
#
loop_
_entity_poly.entity_id
_entity_poly.type
_entity_poly.pdbx_seq_one_letter_code
_entity_poly.pdbx_strand_id
1 'polypeptide(L)'
;MMLEAAGRERSWQGYSVAEWENIMIDQSSVLTARGQVTPPGGTLKVITTQMQSGYLRPNGVPYSEDAILTEYFNRFTAPTGEEWFVVTTIVDDPLYLMTPYVTTSHFRRESDNSKWNPSLCETWAPPSGAVTPGL
;
A
#
# COMPACT_ATOMS: atom_id res chain seq x y z
N MET A 1 10.31 15.30 -5.83
CA MET A 1 9.90 14.01 -5.28
C MET A 1 9.93 12.90 -6.34
N MET A 2 9.07 12.89 -7.37
CA MET A 2 9.18 11.89 -8.47
C MET A 2 10.52 11.97 -9.24
N LEU A 3 11.10 13.17 -9.35
CA LEU A 3 12.43 13.38 -9.95
C LEU A 3 13.57 12.72 -9.16
N GLU A 4 13.42 12.51 -7.85
CA GLU A 4 14.43 11.80 -7.04
C GLU A 4 14.37 10.29 -7.25
N ALA A 5 13.24 9.78 -7.72
CA ALA A 5 13.07 8.36 -8.01
C ALA A 5 13.73 7.96 -9.33
N ALA A 6 13.80 8.86 -10.32
CA ALA A 6 14.24 8.56 -11.69
C ALA A 6 15.66 8.00 -11.81
N GLY A 7 16.53 8.23 -10.82
CA GLY A 7 17.91 7.71 -10.79
C GLY A 7 18.13 6.53 -9.85
N ARG A 8 17.08 6.00 -9.20
CA ARG A 8 17.22 4.87 -8.27
C ARG A 8 17.16 3.54 -9.00
N GLU A 9 17.95 2.58 -8.52
CA GLU A 9 17.89 1.21 -9.00
C GLU A 9 16.52 0.58 -8.65
N ARG A 10 15.98 -0.20 -9.59
CA ARG A 10 14.71 -0.87 -9.41
C ARG A 10 14.82 -2.02 -8.43
N SER A 11 13.85 -2.12 -7.50
CA SER A 11 13.80 -3.18 -6.50
C SER A 11 12.40 -3.79 -6.38
N TRP A 12 12.26 -4.92 -5.70
CA TRP A 12 10.96 -5.52 -5.43
C TRP A 12 10.06 -4.62 -4.55
N GLN A 13 10.65 -3.73 -3.76
CA GLN A 13 9.96 -2.81 -2.87
C GLN A 13 9.69 -1.46 -3.54
N GLY A 14 10.44 -1.13 -4.59
CA GLY A 14 10.40 0.17 -5.25
C GLY A 14 10.89 1.32 -4.37
N TYR A 15 10.49 2.53 -4.75
CA TYR A 15 10.72 3.76 -4.03
C TYR A 15 9.39 4.47 -3.79
N SER A 16 9.04 4.63 -2.51
CA SER A 16 7.77 5.20 -2.07
C SER A 16 7.95 6.63 -1.55
N VAL A 17 7.05 7.52 -1.95
CA VAL A 17 6.92 8.87 -1.40
C VAL A 17 5.52 9.01 -0.84
N ALA A 18 5.42 9.52 0.39
CA ALA A 18 4.16 9.67 1.10
C ALA A 18 3.81 11.14 1.32
N GLU A 19 2.56 11.50 1.08
CA GLU A 19 1.99 12.81 1.36
C GLU A 19 0.61 12.67 2.02
N TRP A 20 0.31 13.54 2.97
CA TRP A 20 -1.02 13.59 3.56
C TRP A 20 -1.96 14.34 2.62
N GLU A 21 -3.00 13.68 2.13
CA GLU A 21 -4.09 14.32 1.41
C GLU A 21 -5.27 14.52 2.37
N ASN A 22 -5.61 15.78 2.61
CA ASN A 22 -6.86 16.15 3.26
C ASN A 22 -7.98 16.05 2.22
N ILE A 23 -8.39 14.82 1.89
CA ILE A 23 -9.57 14.57 1.08
C ILE A 23 -10.79 14.89 1.96
N MET A 24 -11.07 16.17 2.19
CA MET A 24 -12.29 16.77 2.72
C MET A 24 -13.31 15.77 3.35
N ILE A 25 -12.97 15.15 4.50
CA ILE A 25 -13.95 14.48 5.37
C ILE A 25 -14.62 15.53 6.29
N ASP A 26 -14.42 16.83 6.03
CA ASP A 26 -15.05 17.88 6.82
C ASP A 26 -15.26 19.21 6.07
N GLN A 27 -16.08 19.21 5.04
CA GLN A 27 -16.74 20.47 4.61
C GLN A 27 -17.88 20.89 5.56
N SER A 28 -18.08 20.19 6.67
CA SER A 28 -19.13 20.48 7.67
C SER A 28 -18.63 21.39 8.80
N SER A 29 -17.33 21.49 9.05
CA SER A 29 -16.75 22.27 10.15
C SER A 29 -16.28 23.66 9.74
N VAL A 30 -16.83 24.22 8.67
CA VAL A 30 -16.64 25.65 8.35
C VAL A 30 -17.50 26.55 9.25
N LEU A 31 -18.38 25.98 10.10
CA LEU A 31 -19.31 26.79 10.92
C LEU A 31 -19.11 26.70 12.44
N THR A 32 -18.20 25.87 12.97
CA THR A 32 -17.99 25.80 14.43
C THR A 32 -16.55 25.53 14.84
N ALA A 33 -16.00 26.50 15.57
CA ALA A 33 -14.88 26.40 16.53
C ALA A 33 -13.45 26.76 16.05
N ARG A 34 -13.10 28.02 16.34
CA ARG A 34 -11.89 28.46 17.06
C ARG A 34 -10.62 27.60 16.91
N GLY A 35 -9.79 27.95 15.94
CA GLY A 35 -8.33 28.09 16.13
C GLY A 35 -7.52 26.84 16.49
N GLN A 36 -8.09 25.64 16.46
CA GLN A 36 -7.35 24.41 16.72
C GLN A 36 -6.92 23.83 15.38
N VAL A 37 -5.62 23.88 15.09
CA VAL A 37 -5.02 23.16 13.97
C VAL A 37 -5.19 21.68 14.29
N THR A 38 -6.26 21.07 13.77
CA THR A 38 -6.38 19.61 13.74
C THR A 38 -5.10 19.10 13.07
N PRO A 39 -4.39 18.11 13.65
CA PRO A 39 -3.31 17.44 12.94
C PRO A 39 -3.79 17.08 11.54
N PRO A 40 -2.95 17.09 10.49
CA PRO A 40 -3.37 16.72 9.14
C PRO A 40 -4.08 15.36 9.23
N GLY A 41 -5.41 15.43 9.20
CA GLY A 41 -6.33 14.34 9.43
C GLY A 41 -6.94 14.07 8.08
N GLY A 42 -6.71 12.87 7.57
CA GLY A 42 -7.05 12.56 6.20
C GLY A 42 -6.50 11.22 5.78
N THR A 43 -6.33 11.06 4.47
CA THR A 43 -5.81 9.84 3.88
C THR A 43 -4.34 10.06 3.56
N LEU A 44 -3.49 9.12 3.98
CA LEU A 44 -2.08 9.14 3.58
C LEU A 44 -2.00 8.54 2.18
N LYS A 45 -1.60 9.35 1.20
CA LYS A 45 -1.35 8.89 -0.16
C LYS A 45 0.13 8.54 -0.29
N VAL A 46 0.40 7.39 -0.87
CA VAL A 46 1.75 6.91 -1.13
C VAL A 46 1.85 6.57 -2.61
N ILE A 47 2.86 7.12 -3.28
CA ILE A 47 3.18 6.76 -4.66
C ILE A 47 4.49 5.97 -4.63
N THR A 48 4.46 4.76 -5.18
CA THR A 48 5.59 3.87 -5.33
C THR A 48 5.93 3.70 -6.80
N THR A 49 7.21 3.88 -7.13
CA THR A 49 7.79 3.72 -8.47
C THR A 49 9.07 2.90 -8.40
N GLN A 50 9.79 2.71 -9.51
CA GLN A 50 11.04 1.94 -9.55
C GLN A 50 10.89 0.51 -9.02
N MET A 51 9.72 -0.07 -9.26
CA MET A 51 9.47 -1.47 -8.95
C MET A 51 10.06 -2.35 -10.05
N GLN A 52 10.56 -3.53 -9.70
CA GLN A 52 10.80 -4.58 -10.70
C GLN A 52 9.47 -5.11 -11.23
N SER A 53 9.43 -5.55 -12.49
CA SER A 53 8.23 -6.18 -13.05
C SER A 53 7.81 -7.40 -12.23
N GLY A 54 6.51 -7.59 -12.03
CA GLY A 54 5.98 -8.68 -11.21
C GLY A 54 4.55 -9.05 -11.58
N TYR A 55 3.82 -9.63 -10.63
CA TYR A 55 2.43 -10.05 -10.81
C TYR A 55 1.53 -9.38 -9.77
N LEU A 56 0.37 -8.89 -10.23
CA LEU A 56 -0.63 -8.27 -9.35
C LEU A 56 -1.32 -9.28 -8.41
N ARG A 57 -1.37 -10.55 -8.83
CA ARG A 57 -1.95 -11.68 -8.08
C ARG A 57 -1.38 -13.00 -8.59
N PRO A 58 -1.46 -14.10 -7.80
CA PRO A 58 -1.06 -15.42 -8.26
C PRO A 58 -1.76 -15.80 -9.58
N ASN A 59 -0.99 -16.26 -10.57
CA ASN A 59 -1.48 -16.59 -11.92
C ASN A 59 -2.26 -15.45 -12.61
N GLY A 60 -1.96 -14.20 -12.26
CA GLY A 60 -2.62 -13.01 -12.78
C GLY A 60 -1.89 -12.33 -13.93
N VAL A 61 -2.42 -11.16 -14.31
CA VAL A 61 -1.76 -10.25 -15.25
C VAL A 61 -0.50 -9.68 -14.59
N PRO A 62 0.64 -9.60 -15.31
CA PRO A 62 1.83 -8.96 -14.80
C PRO A 62 1.66 -7.43 -14.73
N TYR A 63 2.53 -6.79 -13.97
CA TYR A 63 2.78 -5.35 -14.07
C TYR A 63 4.22 -5.12 -14.52
N SER A 64 4.43 -4.09 -15.33
CA SER A 64 5.75 -3.75 -15.87
C SER A 64 6.58 -2.96 -14.86
N GLU A 65 7.86 -2.82 -15.17
CA GLU A 65 8.79 -1.96 -14.44
C GLU A 65 8.49 -0.45 -14.55
N ASP A 66 7.57 -0.07 -15.44
CA ASP A 66 7.06 1.29 -15.61
C ASP A 66 5.75 1.51 -14.84
N ALA A 67 5.26 0.50 -14.10
CA ALA A 67 4.06 0.61 -13.30
C ALA A 67 4.21 1.66 -12.18
N ILE A 68 3.14 2.42 -11.96
CA ILE A 68 3.01 3.37 -10.86
C ILE A 68 1.97 2.81 -9.89
N LEU A 69 2.40 2.55 -8.66
CA LEU A 69 1.54 2.10 -7.58
C LEU A 69 1.14 3.32 -6.74
N THR A 70 -0.15 3.61 -6.66
CA THR A 70 -0.69 4.62 -5.73
C THR A 70 -1.53 3.94 -4.67
N GLU A 71 -1.21 4.19 -3.41
CA GLU A 71 -1.93 3.65 -2.26
C GLU A 71 -2.51 4.77 -1.41
N TYR A 72 -3.74 4.57 -0.96
CA TYR A 72 -4.45 5.45 -0.06
C TYR A 72 -4.72 4.71 1.24
N PHE A 73 -4.05 5.15 2.30
CA PHE A 73 -4.21 4.58 3.64
C PHE A 73 -5.15 5.46 4.47
N ASN A 74 -6.29 4.91 4.83
CA ASN A 74 -7.31 5.60 5.61
C ASN A 74 -7.59 4.84 6.92
N ARG A 75 -7.63 5.57 8.04
CA ARG A 75 -8.05 5.05 9.34
C ARG A 75 -9.23 5.84 9.86
N PHE A 76 -10.32 5.16 10.20
CA PHE A 76 -11.50 5.80 10.77
C PHE A 76 -12.19 4.90 11.81
N THR A 77 -12.99 5.52 12.66
CA THR A 77 -13.85 4.82 13.62
C THR A 77 -15.27 4.81 13.06
N ALA A 78 -15.88 3.63 12.94
CA ALA A 78 -17.26 3.48 12.51
C ALA A 78 -18.22 4.05 13.57
N PRO A 79 -19.46 4.44 13.22
CA PRO A 79 -20.46 4.89 14.19
C PRO A 79 -20.75 3.89 15.32
N THR A 80 -20.53 2.60 15.03
CA THR A 80 -20.64 1.47 15.95
C THR A 80 -19.46 1.33 16.91
N GLY A 81 -18.39 2.11 16.72
CA GLY A 81 -17.23 2.20 17.60
C GLY A 81 -16.03 1.37 17.17
N GLU A 82 -16.13 0.49 16.17
CA GLU A 82 -14.97 -0.26 15.67
C GLU A 82 -14.02 0.62 14.87
N GLU A 83 -12.71 0.42 15.07
CA GLU A 83 -11.68 1.07 14.27
C GLU A 83 -11.39 0.24 13.02
N TRP A 84 -11.39 0.91 11.88
CA TRP A 84 -11.11 0.35 10.56
C TRP A 84 -9.88 1.01 9.95
N PHE A 85 -9.10 0.20 9.24
CA PHE A 85 -8.01 0.62 8.38
C PHE A 85 -8.31 0.12 6.97
N VAL A 86 -8.36 1.04 6.01
CA VAL A 86 -8.70 0.75 4.62
C VAL A 86 -7.55 1.19 3.75
N VAL A 87 -7.12 0.27 2.88
CA VAL A 87 -6.04 0.50 1.91
C VAL A 87 -6.63 0.36 0.53
N THR A 88 -6.69 1.46 -0.22
CA THR A 88 -7.02 1.42 -1.65
C THR A 88 -5.74 1.47 -2.45
N THR A 89 -5.51 0.44 -3.25
CA THR A 89 -4.32 0.23 -4.07
C THR A 89 -4.73 0.42 -5.53
N ILE A 90 -4.03 1.29 -6.25
CA ILE A 90 -4.24 1.59 -7.66
C ILE A 90 -2.92 1.33 -8.39
N VAL A 91 -2.94 0.45 -9.38
CA VAL A 91 -1.79 0.21 -10.25
C VAL A 91 -2.11 0.71 -11.65
N ASP A 92 -1.35 1.69 -12.09
CA ASP A 92 -1.33 2.17 -13.48
C ASP A 92 -0.11 1.58 -14.17
N ASP A 93 -0.30 0.92 -15.32
CA ASP A 93 0.79 0.34 -16.10
C ASP A 93 0.48 0.42 -17.59
N PRO A 94 1.20 1.25 -18.36
CA PRO A 94 0.91 1.46 -19.77
C PRO A 94 1.19 0.24 -20.66
N LEU A 95 1.96 -0.74 -20.18
CA LEU A 95 2.35 -1.91 -20.98
C LEU A 95 1.31 -3.04 -20.90
N TYR A 96 0.88 -3.41 -19.70
CA TYR A 96 0.00 -4.57 -19.51
C TYR A 96 -1.45 -4.21 -19.17
N LEU A 97 -1.74 -2.96 -18.76
CA LEU A 97 -3.06 -2.55 -18.31
C LEU A 97 -3.64 -1.46 -19.21
N MET A 98 -4.83 -1.71 -19.77
CA MET A 98 -5.59 -0.71 -20.53
C MET A 98 -6.26 0.34 -19.64
N THR A 99 -6.50 -0.01 -18.37
CA THR A 99 -7.12 0.83 -17.35
C THR A 99 -6.48 0.50 -16.01
N PRO A 100 -6.45 1.45 -15.05
CA PRO A 100 -5.88 1.19 -13.73
C PRO A 100 -6.51 -0.03 -13.06
N TYR A 101 -5.67 -0.88 -12.47
CA TYR A 101 -6.11 -1.98 -11.63
C TYR A 101 -6.31 -1.48 -10.20
N VAL A 102 -7.54 -1.55 -9.69
CA VAL A 102 -7.90 -1.00 -8.39
C VAL A 102 -8.38 -2.12 -7.46
N THR A 103 -7.81 -2.16 -6.25
CA THR A 103 -8.25 -3.04 -5.17
C THR A 103 -8.37 -2.27 -3.87
N THR A 104 -9.28 -2.71 -3.00
CA THR A 104 -9.43 -2.14 -1.66
C THR A 104 -9.44 -3.25 -0.62
N SER A 105 -8.55 -3.13 0.37
CA SER A 105 -8.47 -4.05 1.50
C SER A 105 -8.99 -3.36 2.76
N HIS A 106 -9.84 -4.06 3.50
CA HIS A 106 -10.44 -3.56 4.74
C HIS A 106 -9.95 -4.39 5.92
N PHE A 107 -9.40 -3.70 6.93
CA PHE A 107 -8.89 -4.30 8.14
C PHE A 107 -9.66 -3.72 9.33
N ARG A 108 -10.25 -4.58 10.15
CA ARG A 108 -10.83 -4.17 11.43
C ARG A 108 -9.78 -4.34 12.53
N ARG A 109 -9.65 -3.36 13.41
CA ARG A 109 -8.81 -3.50 14.60
C ARG A 109 -9.44 -4.51 15.56
N GLU A 110 -8.66 -5.48 15.98
CA GLU A 110 -9.04 -6.42 17.04
C GLU A 110 -8.65 -5.85 18.42
N SER A 111 -9.36 -6.28 19.47
CA SER A 111 -9.14 -5.81 20.84
C SER A 111 -7.80 -6.27 21.41
N ASP A 112 -7.33 -7.43 20.98
CA ASP A 112 -6.10 -8.08 21.41
C ASP A 112 -5.57 -9.02 20.31
N ASN A 113 -4.50 -9.75 20.63
CA ASN A 113 -3.85 -10.70 19.73
C ASN A 113 -4.39 -12.14 19.85
N SER A 114 -5.51 -12.39 20.56
CA SER A 114 -6.03 -13.75 20.78
C SER A 114 -6.42 -14.48 19.49
N LYS A 115 -6.70 -13.73 18.41
CA LYS A 115 -6.99 -14.25 17.07
C LYS A 115 -5.76 -14.38 16.18
N TRP A 116 -4.57 -14.05 16.68
CA TRP A 116 -3.33 -14.06 15.93
C TRP A 116 -2.43 -15.21 16.39
N ASN A 117 -2.11 -16.15 15.49
CA ASN A 117 -1.23 -17.29 15.76
C ASN A 117 -0.19 -17.44 14.63
N PRO A 118 0.83 -16.56 14.57
CA PRO A 118 1.84 -16.61 13.52
C PRO A 118 2.78 -17.80 13.73
N SER A 119 3.14 -18.48 12.65
CA SER A 119 4.31 -19.35 12.61
C SER A 119 5.55 -18.54 12.25
N LEU A 120 6.74 -19.05 12.60
CA LEU A 120 7.98 -18.49 12.07
C LEU A 120 8.00 -18.59 10.54
N CYS A 121 8.68 -17.65 9.89
CA CYS A 121 8.96 -17.76 8.46
C CYS A 121 9.93 -18.92 8.24
N GLU A 122 9.54 -19.89 7.42
CA GLU A 122 10.38 -21.03 7.05
C GLU A 122 10.54 -21.06 5.54
N THR A 123 11.78 -21.27 5.08
CA THR A 123 12.03 -21.66 3.69
C THR A 123 11.87 -23.17 3.58
N TRP A 124 11.24 -23.65 2.51
CA TRP A 124 11.18 -25.10 2.27
C TRP A 124 12.60 -25.68 2.19
N ALA A 125 12.82 -26.85 2.78
CA ALA A 125 14.10 -27.54 2.65
C ALA A 125 14.38 -27.76 1.14
N PRO A 126 15.60 -27.51 0.67
CA PRO A 126 15.95 -27.82 -0.71
C PRO A 126 15.68 -29.30 -1.02
N PRO A 127 15.24 -29.63 -2.25
CA PRO A 127 15.08 -31.03 -2.67
C PRO A 127 16.36 -31.84 -2.44
N SER A 128 16.22 -33.14 -2.16
CA SER A 128 17.38 -34.04 -2.03
C SER A 128 18.27 -33.94 -3.27
N GLY A 129 19.55 -33.65 -3.07
CA GLY A 129 20.54 -33.46 -4.15
C GLY A 129 20.65 -32.04 -4.70
N ALA A 130 19.96 -31.05 -4.13
CA ALA A 130 20.18 -29.65 -4.51
C ALA A 130 21.62 -29.22 -4.20
N VAL A 131 22.27 -28.61 -5.19
CA VAL A 131 23.63 -28.09 -5.07
C VAL A 131 23.54 -26.57 -4.98
N THR A 132 24.19 -25.97 -3.98
CA THR A 132 24.31 -24.51 -3.92
C THR A 132 25.10 -24.05 -5.15
N PRO A 133 24.60 -23.10 -5.95
CA PRO A 133 25.40 -22.52 -7.03
C PRO A 133 26.69 -21.95 -6.44
N GLY A 134 27.85 -22.32 -7.01
CA GLY A 134 29.14 -21.84 -6.55
C GLY A 134 29.24 -20.32 -6.63
N LEU A 135 29.80 -19.71 -5.58
CA LEU A 135 30.20 -18.29 -5.54
C LEU A 135 31.35 -18.02 -6.51
#